data_AF-A0AAX6F1Z4-F1
#
_entry.id   AF-A0AAX6F1Z4-F1
#
_cell.length_a   1.000
_cell.length_b   1.000
_cell.length_c   1.000
_cell.angle_alpha   90.00
_cell.angle_beta   90.00
_cell.angle_gamma   90.00
#
_symmetry.space_group_name_H-M   'P 1'
#
loop_
_entity.id
_entity.type
_entity.pdbx_description
1 polymer ?
#
loop_
_entity_poly.entity_id
_entity_poly.type
_entity_poly.pdbx_seq_one_letter_code
_entity_poly.pdbx_strand_id
1 'polypeptide(L)'
;MATAPPFQNPNPNLKLHRSRHLPIPRRTRLAIRMDSTSLHVAPEKGGAPRVPAAVQRSASHSVMASASVASLPGRSRKNVLLFYCEEMRELAERVAHESDAIELRNISWGVFEDGFPNLFIPNAHGIRGQHVAFLASFTPPVIFEQISVIYALPRLFISSFTLILPFFPTGTSERMEDEGDVATAYTLARILSNIPLSKGGPTSLVIFDIHALQERFYFGDNVTPFQDSGIPLLVNRLQQLADSDNISIAFPDDGAWKRFHKHFQHFPLIICIKVREGDQRFVRLKEGDPKGRHVVIVDDLVQSGGTLIECQKLLAAHGAAKISAYVTHGIFPNKSWKRFQYDNGVGPEKGLSYFWITDSCPLTAKEVRQKPPFEVLSLASAIADSLQI
;
A
#
# COMPACT_ATOMS: atom_id res chain seq x y z
N MET A 1 27.85 15.13 47.60
CA MET A 1 29.13 15.71 47.18
C MET A 1 30.05 14.58 46.73
N ALA A 2 30.16 14.36 45.42
CA ALA A 2 31.27 13.69 44.73
C ALA A 2 30.95 13.79 43.22
N THR A 3 31.48 14.83 42.58
CA THR A 3 31.29 15.17 41.17
C THR A 3 32.20 14.31 40.29
N ALA A 4 31.61 13.57 39.36
CA ALA A 4 32.35 12.92 38.27
C ALA A 4 32.76 13.95 37.19
N PRO A 5 33.94 13.83 36.56
CA PRO A 5 34.41 14.80 35.58
C PRO A 5 33.71 14.63 34.22
N PRO A 6 33.54 15.70 33.43
CA PRO A 6 32.90 15.64 32.12
C PRO A 6 33.83 15.06 31.05
N PHE A 7 33.27 14.19 30.21
CA PHE A 7 33.92 13.67 29.00
C PHE A 7 34.25 14.83 28.03
N GLN A 8 35.52 14.95 27.65
CA GLN A 8 36.00 15.92 26.67
C GLN A 8 35.74 15.42 25.23
N ASN A 9 35.25 16.35 24.41
CA ASN A 9 35.05 16.24 22.97
C ASN A 9 36.42 16.13 22.25
N PRO A 10 36.65 15.16 21.34
CA PRO A 10 37.84 15.18 20.51
C PRO A 10 37.69 16.13 19.31
N ASN A 11 38.73 16.94 19.14
CA ASN A 11 38.97 18.03 18.20
C ASN A 11 38.79 17.63 16.72
N PRO A 12 38.15 18.45 15.85
CA PRO A 12 37.93 18.15 14.44
C PRO A 12 39.15 18.56 13.60
N ASN A 13 40.18 17.72 13.51
CA ASN A 13 41.29 17.92 12.57
C ASN A 13 42.05 16.61 12.28
N LEU A 14 41.36 15.61 11.71
CA LEU A 14 42.03 14.49 11.03
C LEU A 14 41.86 14.65 9.51
N LYS A 15 42.89 15.21 8.88
CA LYS A 15 43.03 15.26 7.42
C LYS A 15 43.25 13.82 6.90
N LEU A 16 42.26 13.26 6.21
CA LEU A 16 42.45 12.03 5.45
C LEU A 16 43.42 12.28 4.29
N HIS A 17 44.53 11.55 4.28
CA HIS A 17 45.47 11.49 3.18
C HIS A 17 44.81 10.90 1.92
N ARG A 18 44.82 11.68 0.83
CA ARG A 18 44.51 11.20 -0.52
C ARG A 18 45.51 10.12 -0.94
N SER A 19 45.06 8.87 -1.01
CA SER A 19 45.79 7.80 -1.69
C SER A 19 45.70 8.00 -3.21
N ARG A 20 46.85 7.90 -3.88
CA ARG A 20 47.03 8.10 -5.32
C ARG A 20 46.48 6.89 -6.08
N HIS A 21 45.70 7.16 -7.13
CA HIS A 21 45.26 6.16 -8.10
C HIS A 21 46.46 5.51 -8.80
N LEU A 22 46.54 4.18 -8.70
CA LEU A 22 47.33 3.32 -9.58
C LEU A 22 46.38 2.69 -10.61
N PRO A 23 46.75 2.62 -11.90
CA PRO A 23 45.89 2.09 -12.95
C PRO A 23 45.80 0.56 -12.91
N ILE A 24 44.59 0.03 -12.99
CA ILE A 24 44.27 -1.40 -13.11
C ILE A 24 44.48 -1.85 -14.56
N PRO A 25 45.19 -2.96 -14.84
CA PRO A 25 45.42 -3.44 -16.20
C PRO A 25 44.14 -4.05 -16.81
N ARG A 26 43.88 -3.73 -18.09
CA ARG A 26 42.81 -4.31 -18.91
C ARG A 26 43.00 -5.82 -19.05
N ARG A 27 42.05 -6.61 -18.53
CA ARG A 27 41.92 -8.04 -18.87
C ARG A 27 41.06 -8.23 -20.11
N THR A 28 41.64 -8.96 -21.05
CA THR A 28 41.16 -9.38 -22.36
C THR A 28 39.86 -10.18 -22.25
N ARG A 29 38.88 -9.92 -23.13
CA ARG A 29 37.68 -10.76 -23.29
C ARG A 29 38.09 -12.11 -23.86
N LEU A 30 37.91 -13.17 -23.10
CA LEU A 30 37.96 -14.54 -23.62
C LEU A 30 36.58 -14.87 -24.17
N ALA A 31 36.47 -14.96 -25.50
CA ALA A 31 35.27 -15.45 -26.17
C ALA A 31 35.22 -16.98 -26.03
N ILE A 32 34.22 -17.49 -25.32
CA ILE A 32 33.92 -18.93 -25.31
C ILE A 32 33.12 -19.23 -26.57
N ARG A 33 33.78 -19.89 -27.53
CA ARG A 33 33.21 -20.46 -28.74
C ARG A 33 32.58 -21.80 -28.36
N MET A 34 31.26 -21.93 -28.43
CA MET A 34 30.61 -23.24 -28.34
C MET A 34 30.66 -23.89 -29.72
N ASP A 35 31.55 -24.87 -29.88
CA ASP A 35 31.58 -25.75 -31.04
C ASP A 35 30.47 -26.80 -30.90
N SER A 36 29.69 -26.93 -31.96
CA SER A 36 28.67 -27.95 -32.17
C SER A 36 29.33 -29.29 -32.48
N THR A 37 29.29 -30.23 -31.54
CA THR A 37 29.59 -31.64 -31.80
C THR A 37 28.29 -32.43 -32.01
N SER A 38 28.13 -32.84 -33.27
CA SER A 38 27.16 -33.79 -33.78
C SER A 38 27.33 -35.18 -33.16
N LEU A 39 26.26 -35.71 -32.57
CA LEU A 39 26.12 -37.12 -32.20
C LEU A 39 25.10 -37.77 -33.14
N HIS A 40 25.60 -38.73 -33.93
CA HIS A 40 24.82 -39.63 -34.77
C HIS A 40 23.94 -40.56 -33.93
N VAL A 41 22.67 -40.67 -34.28
CA VAL A 41 21.80 -41.80 -33.92
C VAL A 41 21.11 -42.29 -35.19
N ALA A 42 21.26 -43.58 -35.49
CA ALA A 42 20.68 -44.29 -36.64
C ALA A 42 19.17 -44.58 -36.43
N PRO A 43 18.40 -44.87 -37.50
CA PRO A 43 16.94 -44.85 -37.46
C PRO A 43 16.32 -46.23 -37.18
N GLU A 44 15.22 -46.25 -36.42
CA GLU A 44 14.25 -47.35 -36.45
C GLU A 44 12.81 -46.85 -36.70
N LYS A 45 12.06 -47.75 -37.32
CA LYS A 45 10.86 -47.60 -38.15
C LYS A 45 9.57 -47.18 -37.41
N GLY A 46 8.80 -46.29 -38.05
CA GLY A 46 7.44 -46.59 -38.54
C GLY A 46 6.26 -46.59 -37.54
N GLY A 47 5.45 -45.53 -37.59
CA GLY A 47 4.08 -45.53 -37.06
C GLY A 47 3.40 -44.16 -37.22
N ALA A 48 2.49 -44.02 -38.19
CA ALA A 48 1.77 -42.78 -38.48
C ALA A 48 0.50 -42.61 -37.62
N PRO A 49 0.16 -41.38 -37.18
CA PRO A 49 -1.21 -41.03 -36.80
C PRO A 49 -1.89 -40.12 -37.84
N ARG A 50 -3.15 -40.46 -38.14
CA ARG A 50 -4.07 -39.77 -39.05
C ARG A 50 -4.44 -38.36 -38.56
N VAL A 51 -4.55 -37.43 -39.52
CA VAL A 51 -5.11 -36.08 -39.38
C VAL A 51 -6.63 -36.11 -39.64
N PRO A 52 -7.50 -35.46 -38.85
CA PRO A 52 -8.84 -35.12 -39.28
C PRO A 52 -8.96 -33.65 -39.73
N ALA A 53 -9.92 -33.46 -40.63
CA ALA A 53 -10.12 -32.33 -41.52
C ALA A 53 -10.50 -31.00 -40.85
N ALA A 54 -10.20 -29.92 -41.58
CA ALA A 54 -10.59 -28.55 -41.30
C ALA A 54 -12.12 -28.36 -41.38
N VAL A 55 -12.67 -27.63 -40.41
CA VAL A 55 -14.06 -27.14 -40.41
C VAL A 55 -14.03 -25.61 -40.40
N GLN A 56 -14.67 -25.03 -41.40
CA GLN A 56 -14.88 -23.59 -41.60
C GLN A 56 -15.69 -22.99 -40.43
N ARG A 57 -15.26 -21.83 -39.92
CA ARG A 57 -16.03 -21.03 -38.95
C ARG A 57 -16.88 -20.00 -39.69
N SER A 58 -18.19 -20.19 -39.67
CA SER A 58 -19.18 -19.15 -39.96
C SER A 58 -19.45 -18.31 -38.71
N ALA A 59 -19.47 -16.99 -38.86
CA ALA A 59 -19.89 -16.05 -37.83
C ALA A 59 -21.42 -16.02 -37.74
N SER A 60 -21.96 -16.16 -36.53
CA SER A 60 -23.36 -15.83 -36.23
C SER A 60 -23.45 -15.18 -34.86
N HIS A 61 -23.98 -13.95 -34.85
CA HIS A 61 -24.30 -13.17 -33.65
C HIS A 61 -25.25 -13.94 -32.72
N SER A 62 -24.92 -14.00 -31.43
CA SER A 62 -25.86 -14.39 -30.38
C SER A 62 -26.12 -13.20 -29.46
N VAL A 63 -27.38 -12.82 -29.38
CA VAL A 63 -27.93 -11.80 -28.49
C VAL A 63 -27.94 -12.39 -27.08
N MET A 64 -27.18 -11.82 -26.14
CA MET A 64 -27.21 -12.26 -24.75
C MET A 64 -28.46 -11.71 -24.05
N ALA A 65 -29.34 -12.62 -23.65
CA ALA A 65 -30.42 -12.35 -22.72
C ALA A 65 -29.85 -12.12 -21.30
N SER A 66 -30.39 -11.11 -20.62
CA SER A 66 -30.07 -10.74 -19.24
C SER A 66 -30.44 -11.86 -18.27
N ALA A 67 -29.44 -12.55 -17.72
CA ALA A 67 -29.64 -13.45 -16.58
C ALA A 67 -29.63 -12.64 -15.28
N SER A 68 -30.78 -12.55 -14.63
CA SER A 68 -30.92 -12.05 -13.26
C SER A 68 -30.15 -12.96 -12.31
N VAL A 69 -29.13 -12.42 -11.64
CA VAL A 69 -28.36 -13.13 -10.61
C VAL A 69 -29.29 -13.40 -9.43
N ALA A 70 -29.67 -14.67 -9.25
CA ALA A 70 -30.31 -15.13 -8.04
C ALA A 70 -29.33 -15.00 -6.86
N SER A 71 -29.76 -14.33 -5.78
CA SER A 71 -29.00 -14.15 -4.55
C SER A 71 -28.70 -15.49 -3.89
N LEU A 72 -27.41 -15.77 -3.66
CA LEU A 72 -26.96 -16.90 -2.85
C LEU A 72 -27.52 -16.81 -1.42
N PRO A 73 -27.81 -17.95 -0.75
CA PRO A 73 -28.33 -17.97 0.62
C PRO A 73 -27.33 -17.30 1.57
N GLY A 74 -27.83 -16.40 2.43
CA GLY A 74 -27.03 -15.55 3.31
C GLY A 74 -26.07 -16.35 4.18
N ARG A 75 -24.76 -16.12 4.01
CA ARG A 75 -23.75 -16.54 4.99
C ARG A 75 -24.14 -15.95 6.35
N SER A 76 -24.18 -16.77 7.40
CA SER A 76 -24.32 -16.25 8.76
C SER A 76 -23.13 -15.33 9.04
N ARG A 77 -23.39 -14.07 9.42
CA ARG A 77 -22.34 -13.11 9.75
C ARG A 77 -21.49 -13.63 10.93
N LYS A 78 -20.18 -13.46 10.84
CA LYS A 78 -19.25 -13.86 11.90
C LYS A 78 -19.20 -12.74 12.94
N ASN A 79 -19.44 -13.08 14.20
CA ASN A 79 -19.19 -12.15 15.30
C ASN A 79 -17.67 -12.05 15.54
N VAL A 80 -17.12 -10.85 15.41
CA VAL A 80 -15.69 -10.56 15.49
C VAL A 80 -15.41 -9.66 16.69
N LEU A 81 -14.47 -10.08 17.53
CA LEU A 81 -13.91 -9.24 18.58
C LEU A 81 -12.74 -8.43 18.01
N LEU A 82 -12.94 -7.13 17.83
CA LEU A 82 -11.95 -6.22 17.26
C LEU A 82 -11.13 -5.54 18.35
N PHE A 83 -9.88 -5.95 18.49
CA PHE A 83 -8.86 -5.23 19.22
C PHE A 83 -8.20 -4.17 18.32
N TYR A 84 -7.60 -3.15 18.91
CA TYR A 84 -6.95 -2.07 18.17
C TYR A 84 -5.79 -1.45 18.95
N CYS A 85 -4.84 -0.83 18.24
CA CYS A 85 -3.86 0.05 18.84
C CYS A 85 -4.47 1.43 19.12
N GLU A 86 -3.93 2.16 20.10
CA GLU A 86 -4.52 3.42 20.58
C GLU A 86 -4.67 4.47 19.47
N GLU A 87 -3.70 4.57 18.56
CA GLU A 87 -3.74 5.51 17.44
C GLU A 87 -4.91 5.24 16.48
N MET A 88 -5.39 4.01 16.43
CA MET A 88 -6.50 3.59 15.57
C MET A 88 -7.86 3.62 16.26
N ARG A 89 -7.96 4.09 17.51
CA ARG A 89 -9.22 4.11 18.27
C ARG A 89 -10.38 4.71 17.47
N GLU A 90 -10.19 5.89 16.88
CA GLU A 90 -11.25 6.56 16.12
C GLU A 90 -11.72 5.74 14.90
N LEU A 91 -10.81 5.03 14.23
CA LEU A 91 -11.16 4.15 13.10
C LEU A 91 -11.84 2.88 13.60
N ALA A 92 -11.36 2.27 14.69
CA ALA A 92 -11.98 1.10 15.31
C ALA A 92 -13.43 1.38 15.73
N GLU A 93 -13.67 2.53 16.36
CA GLU A 93 -15.02 2.99 16.70
C GLU A 93 -15.90 3.06 15.46
N ARG A 94 -15.46 3.69 14.37
CA ARG A 94 -16.23 3.74 13.13
C ARG A 94 -16.49 2.34 12.57
N VAL A 95 -15.49 1.47 12.52
CA VAL A 95 -15.64 0.07 12.05
C VAL A 95 -16.72 -0.67 12.83
N ALA A 96 -16.77 -0.51 14.16
CA ALA A 96 -17.81 -1.13 14.99
C ALA A 96 -19.20 -0.54 14.75
N HIS A 97 -19.31 0.74 14.36
CA HIS A 97 -20.59 1.35 13.99
C HIS A 97 -21.13 0.86 12.63
N GLU A 98 -20.27 0.35 11.74
CA GLU A 98 -20.69 -0.20 10.44
C GLU A 98 -21.42 -1.56 10.58
N SER A 99 -21.24 -2.29 11.67
CA SER A 99 -21.83 -3.62 11.85
C SER A 99 -21.93 -4.07 13.31
N ASP A 100 -23.13 -4.44 13.73
CA ASP A 100 -23.40 -5.04 15.07
C ASP A 100 -22.66 -6.37 15.32
N ALA A 101 -22.10 -6.98 14.28
CA ALA A 101 -21.30 -8.20 14.40
C ALA A 101 -19.86 -7.92 14.86
N ILE A 102 -19.45 -6.66 14.99
CA ILE A 102 -18.10 -6.26 15.37
C ILE A 102 -18.14 -5.64 16.77
N GLU A 103 -17.52 -6.32 17.73
CA GLU A 103 -17.47 -5.87 19.12
C GLU A 103 -16.06 -5.42 19.49
N LEU A 104 -15.92 -4.19 19.99
CA LEU A 104 -14.63 -3.66 20.39
C LEU A 104 -14.08 -4.33 21.65
N ARG A 105 -12.76 -4.50 21.66
CA ARG A 105 -11.98 -4.97 22.80
C ARG A 105 -10.76 -4.10 22.99
N ASN A 106 -10.46 -3.81 24.25
CA ASN A 106 -9.32 -2.99 24.64
C ASN A 106 -8.11 -3.84 25.00
N ILE A 107 -6.93 -3.25 24.88
CA ILE A 107 -5.67 -3.73 25.45
C ILE A 107 -5.19 -2.66 26.42
N SER A 108 -4.63 -3.10 27.54
CA SER A 108 -3.90 -2.21 28.44
C SER A 108 -2.47 -2.05 27.92
N TRP A 109 -2.17 -0.87 27.37
CA TRP A 109 -0.86 -0.48 26.86
C TRP A 109 -0.03 0.20 27.96
N GLY A 110 0.33 -0.55 29.01
CA GLY A 110 1.14 -0.04 30.11
C GLY A 110 2.63 0.00 29.78
N VAL A 111 3.41 0.66 30.63
CA VAL A 111 4.87 0.78 30.53
C VAL A 111 5.47 0.55 31.91
N PHE A 112 6.53 -0.25 32.01
CA PHE A 112 7.31 -0.44 33.24
C PHE A 112 8.19 0.79 33.55
N GLU A 113 8.76 0.85 34.74
CA GLU A 113 9.61 1.98 35.16
C GLU A 113 10.88 2.15 34.30
N ASP A 114 11.36 1.08 33.67
CA ASP A 114 12.52 1.08 32.76
C ASP A 114 12.15 1.45 31.31
N GLY A 115 10.88 1.76 31.04
CA GLY A 115 10.37 2.14 29.74
C GLY A 115 9.98 0.98 28.83
N PHE A 116 10.15 -0.29 29.25
CA PHE A 116 9.69 -1.43 28.46
C PHE A 116 8.16 -1.64 28.58
N PRO A 117 7.52 -2.24 27.56
CA PRO A 117 6.07 -2.39 27.57
C PRO A 117 5.56 -3.35 28.66
N ASN A 118 4.51 -2.94 29.36
CA ASN A 118 3.74 -3.76 30.31
C ASN A 118 2.32 -3.97 29.75
N LEU A 119 2.18 -4.96 28.88
CA LEU A 119 0.97 -5.17 28.09
C LEU A 119 0.06 -6.19 28.75
N PHE A 120 -1.24 -5.91 28.78
CA PHE A 120 -2.24 -6.83 29.32
C PHE A 120 -3.49 -6.88 28.45
N ILE A 121 -3.99 -8.09 28.17
CA ILE A 121 -5.22 -8.34 27.41
C ILE A 121 -6.33 -8.69 28.41
N PRO A 122 -7.24 -7.75 28.73
CA PRO A 122 -8.34 -8.02 29.66
C PRO A 122 -9.26 -9.12 29.14
N ASN A 123 -9.81 -9.91 30.05
CA ASN A 123 -10.76 -10.99 29.73
C ASN A 123 -10.23 -12.00 28.67
N ALA A 124 -8.94 -12.37 28.72
CA ALA A 124 -8.34 -13.33 27.81
C ALA A 124 -9.03 -14.73 27.81
N HIS A 125 -9.76 -15.09 28.87
CA HIS A 125 -10.59 -16.30 28.88
C HIS A 125 -11.84 -16.17 28.00
N GLY A 126 -12.45 -14.98 27.94
CA GLY A 126 -13.69 -14.72 27.20
C GLY A 126 -13.53 -14.67 25.68
N ILE A 127 -12.30 -14.61 25.17
CA ILE A 127 -12.04 -14.60 23.71
C ILE A 127 -11.80 -16.01 23.13
N ARG A 128 -11.70 -17.04 23.99
CA ARG A 128 -11.43 -18.42 23.55
C ARG A 128 -12.56 -18.91 22.63
N GLY A 129 -12.20 -19.50 21.49
CA GLY A 129 -13.14 -19.98 20.50
C GLY A 129 -13.83 -18.89 19.67
N GLN A 130 -13.48 -17.61 19.87
CA GLN A 130 -14.07 -16.50 19.11
C GLN A 130 -13.23 -16.14 17.88
N HIS A 131 -13.84 -15.43 16.93
CA HIS A 131 -13.12 -14.78 15.84
C HIS A 131 -12.55 -13.46 16.35
N VAL A 132 -11.25 -13.27 16.22
CA VAL A 132 -10.56 -12.10 16.77
C VAL A 132 -9.84 -11.36 15.64
N ALA A 133 -9.92 -10.04 15.70
CA ALA A 133 -9.22 -9.15 14.80
C ALA A 133 -8.35 -8.16 15.59
N PHE A 134 -7.27 -7.68 14.98
CA PHE A 134 -6.44 -6.60 15.51
C PHE A 134 -6.22 -5.52 14.45
N LEU A 135 -6.71 -4.30 14.71
CA LEU A 135 -6.45 -3.12 13.88
C LEU A 135 -5.16 -2.43 14.33
N ALA A 136 -4.11 -2.62 13.54
CA ALA A 136 -2.76 -2.14 13.81
C ALA A 136 -2.46 -0.81 13.10
N SER A 137 -1.49 -0.08 13.64
CA SER A 137 -0.85 1.07 13.00
C SER A 137 0.63 1.09 13.35
N PHE A 138 1.47 0.55 12.47
CA PHE A 138 2.90 0.46 12.72
C PHE A 138 3.58 1.81 12.52
N THR A 139 3.72 2.55 13.62
CA THR A 139 4.58 3.72 13.70
C THR A 139 5.85 3.38 14.51
N PRO A 140 6.99 4.04 14.26
CA PRO A 140 8.27 3.65 14.88
C PRO A 140 8.27 3.45 16.40
N PRO A 141 7.60 4.27 17.23
CA PRO A 141 7.67 4.12 18.68
C PRO A 141 6.82 2.98 19.26
N VAL A 142 5.85 2.42 18.50
CA VAL A 142 4.83 1.49 19.04
C VAL A 142 4.78 0.13 18.35
N ILE A 143 5.70 -0.12 17.42
CA ILE A 143 5.68 -1.34 16.61
C ILE A 143 5.98 -2.59 17.45
N PHE A 144 6.86 -2.48 18.45
CA PHE A 144 7.28 -3.60 19.27
C PHE A 144 6.15 -4.08 20.19
N GLU A 145 5.43 -3.14 20.80
CA GLU A 145 4.25 -3.38 21.63
C GLU A 145 3.17 -4.10 20.83
N GLN A 146 2.88 -3.59 19.63
CA GLN A 146 1.85 -4.16 18.77
C GLN A 146 2.22 -5.57 18.30
N ILE A 147 3.46 -5.80 17.86
CA ILE A 147 3.94 -7.14 17.47
C ILE A 147 3.80 -8.12 18.63
N SER A 148 4.09 -7.69 19.87
CA SER A 148 3.97 -8.51 21.07
C SER A 148 2.52 -8.99 21.30
N VAL A 149 1.54 -8.08 21.13
CA VAL A 149 0.11 -8.42 21.23
C VAL A 149 -0.35 -9.30 20.08
N ILE A 150 0.04 -8.96 18.84
CA ILE A 150 -0.29 -9.72 17.63
C ILE A 150 0.24 -11.16 17.75
N TYR A 151 1.43 -11.36 18.31
CA TYR A 151 1.99 -12.69 18.57
C TYR A 151 1.22 -13.45 19.66
N ALA A 152 0.71 -12.76 20.68
CA ALA A 152 0.01 -13.37 21.81
C ALA A 152 -1.43 -13.80 21.48
N LEU A 153 -2.19 -13.00 20.73
CA LEU A 153 -3.63 -13.22 20.50
C LEU A 153 -3.97 -14.62 19.93
N PRO A 154 -3.30 -15.14 18.89
CA PRO A 154 -3.54 -16.49 18.38
C PRO A 154 -3.36 -17.60 19.43
N ARG A 155 -2.45 -17.39 20.39
CA ARG A 155 -2.13 -18.36 21.44
C ARG A 155 -3.18 -18.41 22.56
N LEU A 156 -4.16 -17.51 22.54
CA LEU A 156 -5.28 -17.47 23.48
C LEU A 156 -6.46 -18.36 23.05
N PHE A 157 -6.19 -19.42 22.28
CA PHE A 157 -7.16 -20.44 21.86
C PHE A 157 -8.35 -19.88 21.06
N ILE A 158 -8.14 -18.78 20.33
CA ILE A 158 -9.12 -18.14 19.45
C ILE A 158 -9.40 -19.02 18.21
N SER A 159 -10.58 -18.87 17.62
CA SER A 159 -11.02 -19.64 16.45
C SER A 159 -10.31 -19.20 15.18
N SER A 160 -10.22 -17.89 14.93
CA SER A 160 -9.46 -17.32 13.81
C SER A 160 -8.85 -15.98 14.19
N PHE A 161 -7.78 -15.61 13.49
CA PHE A 161 -7.12 -14.31 13.67
C PHE A 161 -7.04 -13.53 12.36
N THR A 162 -7.48 -12.28 12.39
CA THR A 162 -7.31 -11.31 11.30
C THR A 162 -6.50 -10.13 11.78
N LEU A 163 -5.34 -9.90 11.17
CA LEU A 163 -4.55 -8.68 11.35
C LEU A 163 -4.95 -7.68 10.28
N ILE A 164 -5.44 -6.51 10.68
CA ILE A 164 -5.71 -5.40 9.77
C ILE A 164 -4.57 -4.41 9.93
N LEU A 165 -3.76 -4.26 8.89
CA LEU A 165 -2.65 -3.32 8.83
C LEU A 165 -2.91 -2.38 7.66
N PRO A 166 -3.69 -1.30 7.85
CA PRO A 166 -4.13 -0.46 6.74
C PRO A 166 -2.99 0.09 5.89
N PHE A 167 -1.85 0.41 6.50
CA PHE A 167 -0.65 0.87 5.83
C PHE A 167 0.55 0.00 6.20
N PHE A 168 1.29 -0.48 5.18
CA PHE A 168 2.52 -1.25 5.35
C PHE A 168 3.75 -0.31 5.30
N PRO A 169 4.36 0.05 6.45
CA PRO A 169 5.22 1.24 6.55
C PRO A 169 6.56 1.14 5.83
N THR A 170 7.07 -0.07 5.61
CA THR A 170 8.35 -0.31 4.95
C THR A 170 8.21 -0.66 3.47
N GLY A 171 7.00 -0.56 2.89
CA GLY A 171 6.72 -1.01 1.52
C GLY A 171 7.50 -0.27 0.43
N THR A 172 8.00 0.95 0.68
CA THR A 172 8.87 1.68 -0.26
C THR A 172 10.34 1.23 -0.23
N SER A 173 10.67 0.21 0.57
CA SER A 173 11.99 -0.39 0.71
C SER A 173 11.90 -1.90 0.44
N GLU A 174 11.29 -2.22 -0.71
CA GLU A 174 10.97 -3.56 -1.17
C GLU A 174 12.13 -4.28 -1.85
N ARG A 175 13.08 -3.54 -2.40
CA ARG A 175 14.20 -4.07 -3.17
C ARG A 175 15.54 -3.47 -2.74
N MET A 176 16.61 -4.20 -3.02
CA MET A 176 17.98 -3.71 -2.93
C MET A 176 18.37 -3.08 -4.26
N GLU A 177 18.95 -1.89 -4.25
CA GLU A 177 19.54 -1.28 -5.44
C GLU A 177 21.05 -1.56 -5.49
N ASP A 178 21.71 -1.57 -4.34
CA ASP A 178 23.13 -1.89 -4.17
C ASP A 178 23.38 -3.03 -3.17
N GLU A 179 24.57 -3.63 -3.22
CA GLU A 179 25.01 -4.62 -2.23
C GLU A 179 25.14 -3.97 -0.85
N GLY A 180 24.44 -4.52 0.14
CA GLY A 180 24.39 -4.00 1.51
C GLY A 180 23.10 -3.25 1.86
N ASP A 181 22.27 -2.93 0.87
CA ASP A 181 20.92 -2.42 1.13
C ASP A 181 20.10 -3.43 1.92
N VAL A 182 19.29 -2.94 2.86
CA VAL A 182 18.38 -3.79 3.65
C VAL A 182 16.95 -3.58 3.14
N ALA A 183 16.39 -4.61 2.51
CA ALA A 183 14.99 -4.64 2.10
C ALA A 183 14.06 -4.76 3.32
N THR A 184 13.79 -3.65 4.00
CA THR A 184 13.02 -3.63 5.25
C THR A 184 11.55 -4.05 5.08
N ALA A 185 11.00 -3.94 3.87
CA ALA A 185 9.69 -4.54 3.53
C ALA A 185 9.71 -6.06 3.75
N TYR A 186 10.72 -6.73 3.20
CA TYR A 186 10.92 -8.17 3.34
C TYR A 186 11.11 -8.55 4.80
N THR A 187 12.00 -7.86 5.52
CA THR A 187 12.25 -8.13 6.95
C THR A 187 10.97 -8.02 7.79
N LEU A 188 10.17 -6.97 7.61
CA LEU A 188 8.91 -6.81 8.34
C LEU A 188 7.91 -7.92 7.99
N ALA A 189 7.77 -8.26 6.71
CA ALA A 189 6.91 -9.37 6.27
C ALA A 189 7.34 -10.71 6.89
N ARG A 190 8.66 -10.97 7.00
CA ARG A 190 9.20 -12.16 7.67
C ARG A 190 8.94 -12.16 9.18
N ILE A 191 9.03 -11.01 9.84
CA ILE A 191 8.65 -10.89 11.27
C ILE A 191 7.16 -11.25 11.44
N LEU A 192 6.28 -10.66 10.63
CA LEU A 192 4.85 -10.97 10.66
C LEU A 192 4.55 -12.44 10.29
N SER A 193 5.37 -13.05 9.44
CA SER A 193 5.22 -14.48 9.10
C SER A 193 5.44 -15.43 10.29
N ASN A 194 5.99 -14.94 11.40
CA ASN A 194 6.16 -15.70 12.64
C ASN A 194 4.97 -15.59 13.60
N ILE A 195 3.88 -14.93 13.20
CA ILE A 195 2.63 -14.94 13.98
C ILE A 195 2.18 -16.40 14.16
N PRO A 196 1.92 -16.87 15.40
CA PRO A 196 1.49 -18.24 15.64
C PRO A 196 0.14 -18.53 15.00
N LEU A 197 -0.08 -19.79 14.63
CA LEU A 197 -1.37 -20.24 14.11
C LEU A 197 -2.44 -20.15 15.21
N SER A 198 -3.64 -19.70 14.80
CA SER A 198 -4.86 -19.84 15.60
C SER A 198 -5.43 -21.26 15.43
N LYS A 199 -6.50 -21.62 16.15
CA LYS A 199 -7.14 -22.94 15.97
C LYS A 199 -7.64 -23.17 14.54
N GLY A 200 -8.09 -22.11 13.87
CA GLY A 200 -8.57 -22.13 12.49
C GLY A 200 -7.48 -21.98 11.44
N GLY A 201 -6.21 -21.91 11.85
CA GLY A 201 -5.07 -21.91 10.93
C GLY A 201 -4.37 -20.55 10.79
N PRO A 202 -3.81 -20.26 9.59
CA PRO A 202 -3.03 -19.06 9.31
C PRO A 202 -3.76 -17.76 9.62
N THR A 203 -2.97 -16.72 9.94
CA THR A 203 -3.49 -15.37 10.14
C THR A 203 -3.90 -14.78 8.79
N SER A 204 -5.11 -14.22 8.70
CA SER A 204 -5.49 -13.39 7.55
C SER A 204 -4.93 -11.98 7.76
N LEU A 205 -4.18 -11.46 6.79
CA LEU A 205 -3.59 -10.12 6.87
C LEU A 205 -4.25 -9.20 5.85
N VAL A 206 -5.06 -8.24 6.30
CA VAL A 206 -5.70 -7.24 5.45
C VAL A 206 -4.80 -6.02 5.34
N ILE A 207 -4.38 -5.68 4.12
CA ILE A 207 -3.57 -4.49 3.79
C ILE A 207 -4.29 -3.72 2.68
N PHE A 208 -4.27 -2.40 2.75
CA PHE A 208 -4.81 -1.55 1.69
C PHE A 208 -3.66 -1.05 0.81
N ASP A 209 -3.85 -1.12 -0.52
CA ASP A 209 -3.00 -0.45 -1.52
C ASP A 209 -1.48 -0.56 -1.30
N ILE A 210 -0.98 -1.75 -0.91
CA ILE A 210 0.46 -2.03 -0.75
C ILE A 210 1.28 -1.52 -1.94
N HIS A 211 2.46 -0.95 -1.64
CA HIS A 211 3.27 -0.21 -2.60
C HIS A 211 3.62 -1.05 -3.83
N ALA A 212 4.24 -2.22 -3.64
CA ALA A 212 4.44 -3.21 -4.68
C ALA A 212 3.61 -4.45 -4.41
N LEU A 213 2.72 -4.81 -5.35
CA LEU A 213 1.83 -5.97 -5.19
C LEU A 213 2.60 -7.29 -4.97
N GLN A 214 3.86 -7.34 -5.44
CA GLN A 214 4.79 -8.45 -5.27
C GLN A 214 5.21 -8.66 -3.80
N GLU A 215 5.14 -7.65 -2.94
CA GLU A 215 5.47 -7.76 -1.51
C GLU A 215 4.59 -8.82 -0.80
N ARG A 216 3.42 -9.13 -1.35
CA ARG A 216 2.55 -10.21 -0.86
C ARG A 216 3.24 -11.58 -0.88
N PHE A 217 4.25 -11.78 -1.71
CA PHE A 217 5.05 -13.01 -1.75
C PHE A 217 6.18 -13.04 -0.71
N TYR A 218 6.39 -11.96 0.05
CA TYR A 218 7.37 -11.95 1.15
C TYR A 218 6.86 -12.66 2.40
N PHE A 219 5.53 -12.73 2.56
CA PHE A 219 4.89 -13.41 3.67
C PHE A 219 5.03 -14.93 3.52
N GLY A 220 5.36 -15.61 4.62
CA GLY A 220 5.36 -17.07 4.70
C GLY A 220 3.98 -17.63 4.98
N ASP A 221 3.86 -18.96 4.90
CA ASP A 221 2.58 -19.69 4.86
C ASP A 221 1.67 -19.51 6.09
N ASN A 222 2.20 -19.03 7.22
CA ASN A 222 1.43 -18.77 8.43
C ASN A 222 0.62 -17.46 8.36
N VAL A 223 0.83 -16.64 7.33
CA VAL A 223 0.12 -15.39 7.10
C VAL A 223 -0.35 -15.36 5.65
N THR A 224 -1.65 -15.14 5.46
CA THR A 224 -2.27 -15.02 4.14
C THR A 224 -2.62 -13.54 3.88
N PRO A 225 -1.81 -12.81 3.08
CA PRO A 225 -2.09 -11.41 2.77
C PRO A 225 -3.25 -11.27 1.77
N PHE A 226 -4.30 -10.60 2.23
CA PHE A 226 -5.41 -10.07 1.45
C PHE A 226 -5.18 -8.58 1.16
N GLN A 227 -5.13 -8.24 -0.12
CA GLN A 227 -5.01 -6.87 -0.59
C GLN A 227 -6.41 -6.31 -0.80
N ASP A 228 -6.75 -5.27 -0.06
CA ASP A 228 -7.91 -4.43 -0.28
C ASP A 228 -7.47 -3.08 -0.89
N SER A 229 -8.42 -2.22 -1.26
CA SER A 229 -8.14 -0.93 -1.88
C SER A 229 -9.05 0.17 -1.36
N GLY A 230 -8.49 1.36 -1.15
CA GLY A 230 -9.26 2.57 -0.83
C GLY A 230 -9.92 3.23 -2.05
N ILE A 231 -9.58 2.78 -3.26
CA ILE A 231 -10.08 3.37 -4.51
C ILE A 231 -11.63 3.39 -4.62
N PRO A 232 -12.39 2.37 -4.20
CA PRO A 232 -13.85 2.44 -4.20
C PRO A 232 -14.42 3.63 -3.43
N LEU A 233 -13.76 4.06 -2.34
CA LEU A 233 -14.15 5.26 -1.58
C LEU A 233 -13.98 6.52 -2.43
N LEU A 234 -12.86 6.62 -3.16
CA LEU A 234 -12.64 7.73 -4.10
C LEU A 234 -13.72 7.71 -5.19
N VAL A 235 -13.96 6.58 -5.84
CA VAL A 235 -14.94 6.48 -6.94
C VAL A 235 -16.33 6.95 -6.50
N ASN A 236 -16.80 6.49 -5.33
CA ASN A 236 -18.05 6.97 -4.74
C ASN A 236 -18.01 8.48 -4.50
N ARG A 237 -16.90 9.00 -3.95
CA ARG A 237 -16.77 10.44 -3.70
C ARG A 237 -16.79 11.28 -4.98
N LEU A 238 -16.15 10.81 -6.05
CA LEU A 238 -16.14 11.49 -7.35
C LEU A 238 -17.54 11.58 -7.97
N GLN A 239 -18.38 10.54 -7.79
CA GLN A 239 -19.77 10.53 -8.27
C GLN A 239 -20.66 11.57 -7.56
N GLN A 240 -20.26 12.02 -6.36
CA GLN A 240 -20.99 13.02 -5.58
C GLN A 240 -20.58 14.47 -5.91
N LEU A 241 -19.58 14.67 -6.76
CA LEU A 241 -19.14 15.99 -7.18
C LEU A 241 -20.09 16.57 -8.23
N ALA A 242 -20.31 17.89 -8.17
CA ALA A 242 -21.18 18.58 -9.13
C ALA A 242 -20.66 18.50 -10.57
N ASP A 243 -19.35 18.28 -10.75
CA ASP A 243 -18.68 18.14 -12.04
C ASP A 243 -18.30 16.68 -12.37
N SER A 244 -19.01 15.69 -11.80
CA SER A 244 -18.75 14.24 -11.96
C SER A 244 -18.52 13.81 -13.41
N ASP A 245 -19.27 14.39 -14.34
CA ASP A 245 -19.25 14.04 -15.77
C ASP A 245 -18.03 14.61 -16.53
N ASN A 246 -17.28 15.53 -15.92
CA ASN A 246 -16.10 16.19 -16.50
C ASN A 246 -14.78 15.79 -15.82
N ILE A 247 -14.77 14.66 -15.10
CA ILE A 247 -13.60 14.19 -14.37
C ILE A 247 -12.67 13.38 -15.27
N SER A 248 -11.37 13.59 -15.14
CA SER A 248 -10.30 12.75 -15.68
C SER A 248 -9.39 12.25 -14.59
N ILE A 249 -8.88 11.03 -14.73
CA ILE A 249 -7.95 10.44 -13.77
C ILE A 249 -6.54 10.52 -14.32
N ALA A 250 -5.65 11.17 -13.57
CA ALA A 250 -4.23 11.26 -13.89
C ALA A 250 -3.41 10.33 -13.00
N PHE A 251 -2.43 9.65 -13.58
CA PHE A 251 -1.43 8.89 -12.84
C PHE A 251 -0.07 9.60 -12.92
N PRO A 252 0.57 9.89 -11.77
CA PRO A 252 1.81 10.67 -11.75
C PRO A 252 3.02 9.90 -12.30
N ASP A 253 2.95 8.56 -12.33
CA ASP A 253 3.93 7.68 -12.96
C ASP A 253 3.32 6.34 -13.41
N ASP A 254 4.14 5.51 -14.08
CA ASP A 254 3.75 4.19 -14.58
C ASP A 254 3.39 3.21 -13.45
N GLY A 255 3.92 3.40 -12.23
CA GLY A 255 3.65 2.54 -11.07
C GLY A 255 2.22 2.71 -10.59
N ALA A 256 1.80 3.96 -10.37
CA ALA A 256 0.43 4.32 -10.03
C ALA A 256 -0.57 3.85 -11.10
N TRP A 257 -0.25 4.05 -12.39
CA TRP A 257 -1.10 3.56 -13.48
C TRP A 257 -1.26 2.05 -13.42
N LYS A 258 -0.16 1.27 -13.36
CA LYS A 258 -0.21 -0.20 -13.29
C LYS A 258 -1.06 -0.69 -12.12
N ARG A 259 -0.99 0.00 -10.98
CA ARG A 259 -1.72 -0.37 -9.75
C ARG A 259 -3.21 -0.11 -9.86
N PHE A 260 -3.62 1.03 -10.42
CA PHE A 260 -4.99 1.53 -10.24
C PHE A 260 -5.84 1.67 -11.50
N HIS A 261 -5.26 1.69 -12.71
CA HIS A 261 -6.02 1.99 -13.95
C HIS A 261 -7.30 1.16 -14.13
N LYS A 262 -7.30 -0.11 -13.68
CA LYS A 262 -8.47 -1.00 -13.79
C LYS A 262 -9.70 -0.52 -13.02
N HIS A 263 -9.51 0.28 -11.97
CA HIS A 263 -10.61 0.85 -11.21
C HIS A 263 -11.28 2.05 -11.90
N PHE A 264 -10.62 2.62 -12.91
CA PHE A 264 -11.04 3.87 -13.55
C PHE A 264 -11.35 3.72 -15.04
N GLN A 265 -11.71 2.52 -15.49
CA GLN A 265 -12.02 2.24 -16.90
C GLN A 265 -13.13 3.12 -17.49
N HIS A 266 -13.99 3.70 -16.64
CA HIS A 266 -15.08 4.59 -17.04
C HIS A 266 -14.69 6.08 -17.10
N PHE A 267 -13.46 6.43 -16.72
CA PHE A 267 -12.96 7.81 -16.76
C PHE A 267 -11.92 7.96 -17.87
N PRO A 268 -11.85 9.12 -18.56
CA PRO A 268 -10.73 9.39 -19.45
C PRO A 268 -9.44 9.49 -18.65
N LEU A 269 -8.44 8.70 -19.05
CA LEU A 269 -7.18 8.55 -18.34
C LEU A 269 -6.10 9.48 -18.90
N ILE A 270 -5.27 9.97 -17.99
CA ILE A 270 -4.10 10.80 -18.28
C ILE A 270 -2.90 10.10 -17.64
N ILE A 271 -1.86 9.85 -18.42
CA ILE A 271 -0.67 9.15 -17.96
C ILE A 271 0.48 10.14 -17.98
N CYS A 272 1.09 10.34 -16.82
CA CYS A 272 2.33 11.07 -16.69
C CYS A 272 3.49 10.11 -16.46
N ILE A 273 4.70 10.58 -16.76
CA ILE A 273 5.94 9.85 -16.45
C ILE A 273 6.86 10.71 -15.62
N LYS A 274 7.49 10.06 -14.65
CA LYS A 274 8.57 10.65 -13.88
C LYS A 274 9.88 10.50 -14.64
N VAL A 275 10.50 11.63 -14.98
CA VAL A 275 11.78 11.67 -15.66
C VAL A 275 12.86 12.07 -14.66
N ARG A 276 14.01 11.40 -14.77
CA ARG A 276 15.21 11.69 -13.99
C ARG A 276 16.32 12.08 -14.96
N GLU A 277 16.73 13.34 -14.94
CA GLU A 277 17.83 13.88 -15.74
C GLU A 277 18.89 14.44 -14.79
N GLY A 278 19.96 13.67 -14.54
CA GLY A 278 20.90 13.94 -13.46
C GLY A 278 20.21 13.95 -12.09
N ASP A 279 20.42 15.03 -11.33
CA ASP A 279 19.77 15.24 -10.03
C ASP A 279 18.35 15.81 -10.14
N GLN A 280 17.95 16.25 -11.34
CA GLN A 280 16.62 16.82 -11.56
C GLN A 280 15.57 15.73 -11.68
N ARG A 281 14.44 15.96 -11.02
CA ARG A 281 13.26 15.09 -11.05
C ARG A 281 12.07 15.93 -11.44
N PHE A 282 11.46 15.65 -12.57
CA PHE A 282 10.25 16.33 -13.06
C PHE A 282 9.27 15.33 -13.69
N VAL A 283 8.05 15.80 -13.97
CA VAL A 283 6.97 15.00 -14.54
C VAL A 283 6.70 15.47 -15.97
N ARG A 284 6.48 14.54 -16.92
CA ARG A 284 6.03 14.85 -18.29
C ARG A 284 4.70 14.17 -18.59
N LEU A 285 3.90 14.79 -19.45
CA LEU A 285 2.67 14.21 -19.96
C LEU A 285 3.04 13.18 -21.05
N LYS A 286 2.58 11.94 -20.89
CA LYS A 286 2.83 10.84 -21.84
C LYS A 286 1.60 10.59 -22.71
N GLU A 287 0.41 10.57 -22.12
CA GLU A 287 -0.84 10.26 -22.80
C GLU A 287 -2.02 10.97 -22.12
N GLY A 288 -3.08 11.26 -22.90
CA GLY A 288 -4.30 11.92 -22.43
C GLY A 288 -4.29 13.44 -22.61
N ASP A 289 -5.45 14.06 -22.46
CA ASP A 289 -5.65 15.51 -22.56
C ASP A 289 -6.32 16.06 -21.29
N PRO A 290 -5.61 16.88 -20.48
CA PRO A 290 -6.19 17.50 -19.30
C PRO A 290 -7.08 18.72 -19.61
N LYS A 291 -7.05 19.27 -20.83
CA LYS A 291 -7.59 20.59 -21.13
C LYS A 291 -9.08 20.71 -20.82
N GLY A 292 -9.44 21.70 -20.01
CA GLY A 292 -10.83 22.00 -19.62
C GLY A 292 -11.46 20.99 -18.65
N ARG A 293 -10.70 20.00 -18.15
CA ARG A 293 -11.21 18.92 -17.29
C ARG A 293 -10.91 19.17 -15.82
N HIS A 294 -11.70 18.54 -14.94
CA HIS A 294 -11.32 18.33 -13.55
C HIS A 294 -10.42 17.10 -13.48
N VAL A 295 -9.12 17.31 -13.29
CA VAL A 295 -8.14 16.22 -13.26
C VAL A 295 -7.86 15.80 -11.83
N VAL A 296 -8.03 14.50 -11.53
CA VAL A 296 -7.75 13.90 -10.23
C VAL A 296 -6.50 13.03 -10.33
N ILE A 297 -5.43 13.45 -9.66
CA ILE A 297 -4.18 12.70 -9.60
C ILE A 297 -4.33 11.58 -8.58
N VAL A 298 -4.10 10.33 -8.98
CA VAL A 298 -4.26 9.14 -8.12
C VAL A 298 -2.91 8.46 -7.91
N ASP A 299 -2.54 8.23 -6.66
CA ASP A 299 -1.34 7.49 -6.27
C ASP A 299 -1.59 6.64 -5.00
N ASP A 300 -0.69 5.72 -4.64
CA ASP A 300 -0.89 4.87 -3.45
C ASP A 300 -0.59 5.62 -2.16
N LEU A 301 0.48 6.41 -2.18
CA LEU A 301 0.98 7.09 -1.00
C LEU A 301 1.62 8.43 -1.33
N VAL A 302 1.81 9.25 -0.30
CA VAL A 302 2.59 10.50 -0.41
C VAL A 302 3.45 10.70 0.83
N GLN A 303 4.73 11.01 0.60
CA GLN A 303 5.67 11.42 1.65
C GLN A 303 6.00 12.91 1.53
N SER A 304 6.93 13.29 0.65
CA SER A 304 7.34 14.69 0.49
C SER A 304 6.30 15.52 -0.27
N GLY A 305 5.53 14.89 -1.16
CA GLY A 305 4.58 15.56 -2.05
C GLY A 305 5.17 16.12 -3.35
N GLY A 306 6.48 15.98 -3.58
CA GLY A 306 7.15 16.57 -4.74
C GLY A 306 6.56 16.12 -6.08
N THR A 307 6.37 14.80 -6.28
CA THR A 307 5.81 14.27 -7.53
C THR A 307 4.40 14.81 -7.80
N LEU A 308 3.53 14.86 -6.78
CA LEU A 308 2.15 15.34 -6.93
C LEU A 308 2.10 16.84 -7.27
N ILE A 309 2.93 17.66 -6.63
CA ILE A 309 3.00 19.10 -6.91
C ILE A 309 3.51 19.35 -8.34
N GLU A 310 4.54 18.63 -8.78
CA GLU A 310 5.03 18.78 -10.15
C GLU A 310 4.00 18.28 -11.19
N CYS A 311 3.29 17.20 -10.89
CA CYS A 311 2.18 16.72 -11.71
C CYS A 311 1.04 17.76 -11.77
N GLN A 312 0.68 18.37 -10.65
CA GLN A 312 -0.33 19.43 -10.58
C GLN A 312 0.05 20.64 -11.44
N LYS A 313 1.28 21.15 -11.32
CA LYS A 313 1.75 22.26 -12.17
C LYS A 313 1.75 21.91 -13.65
N LEU A 314 2.21 20.71 -13.99
CA LEU A 314 2.24 20.22 -15.36
C LEU A 314 0.82 20.19 -15.96
N LEU A 315 -0.14 19.59 -15.25
CA LEU A 315 -1.52 19.46 -15.70
C LEU A 315 -2.20 20.82 -15.83
N ALA A 316 -1.93 21.76 -14.91
CA ALA A 316 -2.41 23.14 -14.99
C ALA A 316 -1.84 23.85 -16.23
N ALA A 317 -0.54 23.70 -16.51
CA ALA A 317 0.10 24.26 -17.70
C ALA A 317 -0.45 23.68 -19.01
N HIS A 318 -0.99 22.46 -18.99
CA HIS A 318 -1.68 21.84 -20.13
C HIS A 318 -3.18 22.18 -20.18
N GLY A 319 -3.66 23.09 -19.33
CA GLY A 319 -5.00 23.66 -19.40
C GLY A 319 -6.06 22.90 -18.62
N ALA A 320 -5.70 22.07 -17.64
CA ALA A 320 -6.67 21.54 -16.67
C ALA A 320 -7.50 22.68 -16.08
N ALA A 321 -8.82 22.51 -15.96
CA ALA A 321 -9.69 23.52 -15.38
C ALA A 321 -9.62 23.51 -13.84
N LYS A 322 -9.40 22.33 -13.27
CA LYS A 322 -9.43 22.06 -11.84
C LYS A 322 -8.53 20.86 -11.56
N ILE A 323 -7.79 20.88 -10.46
CA ILE A 323 -6.90 19.76 -10.10
C ILE A 323 -7.18 19.32 -8.67
N SER A 324 -7.29 18.02 -8.48
CA SER A 324 -7.40 17.38 -7.17
C SER A 324 -6.45 16.20 -7.09
N ALA A 325 -6.22 15.70 -5.89
CA ALA A 325 -5.38 14.53 -5.68
C ALA A 325 -6.07 13.54 -4.75
N TYR A 326 -5.75 12.27 -4.93
CA TYR A 326 -6.06 11.20 -4.00
C TYR A 326 -4.80 10.38 -3.73
N VAL A 327 -4.61 10.04 -2.46
CA VAL A 327 -3.75 8.92 -2.07
C VAL A 327 -4.45 8.05 -1.05
N THR A 328 -4.15 6.74 -1.05
CA THR A 328 -4.61 5.90 0.05
C THR A 328 -3.85 6.27 1.33
N HIS A 329 -2.52 6.39 1.27
CA HIS A 329 -1.67 6.61 2.44
C HIS A 329 -1.03 8.02 2.48
N GLY A 330 -1.60 8.91 3.30
CA GLY A 330 -1.01 10.21 3.63
C GLY A 330 0.08 10.11 4.70
N ILE A 331 1.35 9.90 4.32
CA ILE A 331 2.43 9.67 5.30
C ILE A 331 2.96 11.00 5.86
N PHE A 332 3.21 11.96 4.97
CA PHE A 332 3.62 13.35 5.27
C PHE A 332 4.61 13.57 6.45
N PRO A 333 5.83 12.99 6.41
CA PRO A 333 6.83 13.25 7.44
C PRO A 333 7.15 14.75 7.54
N ASN A 334 7.49 15.21 8.75
CA ASN A 334 7.81 16.61 9.05
C ASN A 334 6.72 17.61 8.62
N LYS A 335 5.44 17.19 8.67
CA LYS A 335 4.29 18.01 8.27
C LYS A 335 4.39 18.51 6.83
N SER A 336 4.95 17.71 5.93
CA SER A 336 5.07 18.03 4.50
C SER A 336 3.71 18.24 3.82
N TRP A 337 2.60 17.80 4.44
CA TRP A 337 1.23 18.12 4.02
C TRP A 337 0.98 19.63 3.91
N LYS A 338 1.68 20.47 4.70
CA LYS A 338 1.57 21.94 4.64
C LYS A 338 1.96 22.55 3.29
N ARG A 339 2.66 21.80 2.45
CA ARG A 339 3.05 22.24 1.10
C ARG A 339 1.86 22.31 0.15
N PHE A 340 0.80 21.56 0.43
CA PHE A 340 -0.39 21.52 -0.40
C PHE A 340 -1.32 22.67 -0.01
N GLN A 341 -1.55 23.57 -0.96
CA GLN A 341 -2.41 24.73 -0.77
C GLN A 341 -3.80 24.44 -1.31
N TYR A 342 -4.80 25.08 -0.71
CA TYR A 342 -6.16 25.08 -1.23
C TYR A 342 -6.25 26.03 -2.42
N ASP A 343 -6.93 25.58 -3.47
CA ASP A 343 -7.25 26.42 -4.62
C ASP A 343 -8.34 27.45 -4.24
N ASN A 344 -7.92 28.71 -4.11
CA ASN A 344 -8.81 29.83 -3.78
C ASN A 344 -9.49 30.45 -5.01
N GLY A 345 -9.51 29.76 -6.16
CA GLY A 345 -10.15 30.22 -7.40
C GLY A 345 -9.29 31.16 -8.25
N VAL A 346 -8.00 31.31 -7.91
CA VAL A 346 -7.04 32.08 -8.71
C VAL A 346 -6.61 31.30 -9.95
N GLY A 347 -6.55 29.97 -9.83
CA GLY A 347 -6.18 29.07 -10.91
C GLY A 347 -5.61 27.74 -10.39
N PRO A 348 -5.74 26.65 -11.16
CA PRO A 348 -5.32 25.31 -10.75
C PRO A 348 -3.81 25.16 -10.59
N GLU A 349 -3.01 26.16 -10.98
CA GLU A 349 -1.56 26.21 -10.72
C GLU A 349 -1.22 26.59 -9.28
N LYS A 350 -2.15 27.17 -8.51
CA LYS A 350 -1.91 27.69 -7.15
C LYS A 350 -2.22 26.69 -6.04
N GLY A 351 -2.99 25.65 -6.30
CA GLY A 351 -3.39 24.70 -5.26
C GLY A 351 -4.16 23.52 -5.81
N LEU A 352 -4.64 22.69 -4.88
CA LEU A 352 -5.58 21.62 -5.16
C LEU A 352 -6.97 22.05 -4.71
N SER A 353 -7.99 21.71 -5.47
CA SER A 353 -9.38 21.91 -5.07
C SER A 353 -9.79 20.92 -3.99
N TYR A 354 -9.35 19.67 -4.11
CA TYR A 354 -9.51 18.64 -3.10
C TYR A 354 -8.25 17.78 -3.02
N PHE A 355 -7.93 17.34 -1.81
CA PHE A 355 -6.92 16.31 -1.57
C PHE A 355 -7.53 15.23 -0.68
N TRP A 356 -8.07 14.19 -1.31
CA TRP A 356 -8.60 13.04 -0.60
C TRP A 356 -7.48 12.14 -0.09
N ILE A 357 -7.54 11.77 1.18
CA ILE A 357 -6.70 10.74 1.76
C ILE A 357 -7.55 9.77 2.56
N THR A 358 -7.05 8.57 2.87
CA THR A 358 -7.73 7.69 3.82
C THR A 358 -7.22 7.87 5.25
N ASP A 359 -7.91 7.25 6.22
CA ASP A 359 -7.46 7.15 7.60
C ASP A 359 -6.51 5.97 7.87
N SER A 360 -5.88 5.39 6.84
CA SER A 360 -4.84 4.36 6.98
C SER A 360 -3.63 4.82 7.80
N CYS A 361 -3.36 6.13 7.83
CA CYS A 361 -2.29 6.76 8.60
C CYS A 361 -2.93 7.68 9.66
N PRO A 362 -3.24 7.18 10.86
CA PRO A 362 -4.16 7.85 11.79
C PRO A 362 -3.63 9.19 12.30
N LEU A 363 -2.31 9.30 12.56
CA LEU A 363 -1.68 10.54 13.02
C LEU A 363 -1.85 11.65 11.99
N THR A 364 -1.56 11.37 10.72
CA THR A 364 -1.77 12.32 9.63
C THR A 364 -3.24 12.64 9.45
N ALA A 365 -4.11 11.63 9.39
CA ALA A 365 -5.54 11.81 9.19
C ALA A 365 -6.13 12.76 10.24
N LYS A 366 -5.66 12.67 11.49
CA LYS A 366 -6.00 13.61 12.57
C LYS A 366 -5.43 15.01 12.34
N GLU A 367 -4.17 15.12 11.89
CA GLU A 367 -3.54 16.42 11.65
C GLU A 367 -4.19 17.22 10.52
N VAL A 368 -4.63 16.57 9.44
CA VAL A 368 -5.17 17.25 8.25
C VAL A 368 -6.70 17.36 8.24
N ARG A 369 -7.39 16.69 9.18
CA ARG A 369 -8.85 16.76 9.29
C ARG A 369 -9.32 18.21 9.37
N GLN A 370 -10.36 18.55 8.59
CA GLN A 370 -10.95 19.89 8.51
C GLN A 370 -9.99 20.98 8.01
N LYS A 371 -8.89 20.63 7.32
CA LYS A 371 -7.97 21.60 6.72
C LYS A 371 -8.02 21.49 5.21
N PRO A 372 -8.60 22.48 4.50
CA PRO A 372 -8.52 22.52 3.05
C PRO A 372 -7.06 22.44 2.56
N PRO A 373 -6.78 21.72 1.46
CA PRO A 373 -7.72 21.01 0.59
C PRO A 373 -8.11 19.60 1.07
N PHE A 374 -7.68 19.17 2.25
CA PHE A 374 -7.78 17.78 2.68
C PHE A 374 -9.19 17.34 3.07
N GLU A 375 -9.57 16.16 2.60
CA GLU A 375 -10.76 15.44 3.00
C GLU A 375 -10.39 13.98 3.31
N VAL A 376 -10.78 13.47 4.48
CA VAL A 376 -10.43 12.11 4.92
C VAL A 376 -11.58 11.16 4.59
N LEU A 377 -11.34 10.20 3.70
CA LEU A 377 -12.27 9.13 3.35
C LEU A 377 -12.00 7.91 4.26
N SER A 378 -12.98 7.55 5.10
CA SER A 378 -12.75 6.51 6.11
C SER A 378 -12.75 5.10 5.52
N LEU A 379 -11.77 4.28 5.91
CA LEU A 379 -11.70 2.84 5.59
C LEU A 379 -12.67 1.98 6.40
N ALA A 380 -13.47 2.57 7.28
CA ALA A 380 -14.29 1.85 8.25
C ALA A 380 -15.20 0.78 7.60
N SER A 381 -15.97 1.16 6.58
CA SER A 381 -16.86 0.24 5.86
C SER A 381 -16.09 -0.89 5.16
N ALA A 382 -14.98 -0.58 4.49
CA ALA A 382 -14.15 -1.59 3.82
C ALA A 382 -13.52 -2.59 4.82
N ILE A 383 -13.05 -2.10 5.97
CA ILE A 383 -12.53 -2.95 7.04
C ILE A 383 -13.65 -3.83 7.62
N ALA A 384 -14.84 -3.27 7.87
CA ALA A 384 -15.98 -4.02 8.38
C ALA A 384 -16.39 -5.17 7.43
N ASP A 385 -16.41 -4.90 6.13
CA ASP A 385 -16.67 -5.92 5.10
C ASP A 385 -15.57 -6.99 5.07
N SER A 386 -14.30 -6.58 5.13
CA SER A 386 -13.14 -7.49 5.16
C SER A 386 -13.15 -8.45 6.36
N LEU A 387 -13.76 -8.05 7.49
CA LEU A 387 -13.91 -8.90 8.67
C LEU A 387 -14.95 -10.02 8.52
N GLN A 388 -15.77 -9.99 7.46
CA GLN A 388 -16.83 -10.97 7.21
C GLN A 388 -16.46 -12.04 6.17
N ILE A 389 -15.23 -12.04 5.65
CA ILE A 389 -14.74 -12.94 4.58
C ILE A 389 -14.70 -14.41 5.01
#